data_AF-A0A6A0AAW0-F1
#
_entry.id   AF-A0A6A0AAW0-F1
#
_cell.length_a   1.000
_cell.length_b   1.000
_cell.length_c   1.000
_cell.angle_alpha   90.00
_cell.angle_beta   90.00
_cell.angle_gamma   90.00
#
_symmetry.space_group_name_H-M   'P 1'
#
loop_
_entity.id
_entity.type
_entity.pdbx_description
1 polymer ?
#
loop_
_entity_poly.entity_id
_entity_poly.type
_entity_poly.pdbx_seq_one_letter_code
_entity_poly.pdbx_strand_id
1 'polypeptide(L)'
;VMYPYYAQWIRSHRDLPLRLNQWTNVVRWEFKYPTPFIRSREFLWQEGHTAFATQPEAEAEVLEVLELYRRVYEELLAVPVIKGKKSKKEQFAGAFYTTTVE
;
A
#
# COMPACT_ATOMS: atom_id res chain seq x y z
N VAL A 1 14.26 0.48 -2.03
CA VAL A 1 14.99 1.69 -1.63
C VAL A 1 14.87 1.96 -0.13
N MET A 2 13.68 1.89 0.48
CA MET A 2 13.47 2.23 1.90
C MET A 2 14.00 1.19 2.91
N TYR A 3 13.85 -0.11 2.65
CA TYR A 3 14.09 -1.14 3.66
C TYR A 3 15.54 -1.30 4.19
N PRO A 4 16.60 -0.99 3.43
CA PRO A 4 17.95 -0.90 4.01
C PRO A 4 18.05 0.11 5.16
N TYR A 5 17.31 1.23 5.10
CA TYR A 5 17.27 2.22 6.17
C TYR A 5 16.42 1.76 7.35
N TYR A 6 15.34 1.03 7.11
CA TYR A 6 14.54 0.42 8.18
C TYR A 6 15.39 -0.54 9.01
N ALA A 7 16.19 -1.38 8.33
CA ALA A 7 17.15 -2.27 8.98
C ALA A 7 18.26 -1.53 9.75
N GLN A 8 18.55 -0.28 9.36
CA GLN A 8 19.49 0.56 10.08
C GLN A 8 18.89 1.26 11.30
N TRP A 9 17.64 1.69 11.22
CA TRP A 9 16.96 2.48 12.25
C TRP A 9 16.35 1.63 13.36
N ILE A 10 15.80 0.45 13.03
CA ILE A 10 15.12 -0.40 14.00
C ILE A 10 16.17 -1.28 14.71
N ARG A 11 16.44 -1.00 15.98
CA ARG A 11 17.42 -1.70 16.83
C ARG A 11 16.82 -2.31 18.09
N SER A 12 15.64 -1.85 18.49
CA SER A 12 14.92 -2.30 19.67
C SER A 12 13.41 -2.30 19.42
N HIS A 13 12.66 -3.00 20.28
CA HIS A 13 11.20 -2.94 20.30
C HIS A 13 10.66 -1.52 20.48
N ARG A 14 11.46 -0.60 21.07
CA ARG A 14 11.11 0.81 21.27
C ARG A 14 11.11 1.64 19.98
N ASP A 15 11.75 1.15 18.93
CA ASP A 15 11.79 1.82 17.63
C ASP A 15 10.56 1.45 16.77
N LEU A 16 9.67 0.60 17.30
CA LEU A 16 8.45 0.15 16.68
C LEU A 16 7.23 0.72 17.43
N PRO A 17 6.13 1.04 16.72
CA PRO A 17 6.00 0.93 15.27
C PRO A 17 6.71 2.08 14.52
N LEU A 18 7.39 1.75 13.43
CA LEU A 18 7.88 2.75 12.49
C LEU A 18 6.85 2.90 11.37
N ARG A 19 6.37 4.12 11.13
CA ARG A 19 5.39 4.41 10.07
C ARG A 19 5.88 5.56 9.21
N LEU A 20 6.07 5.33 7.91
CA LEU A 20 6.46 6.37 6.95
C LEU A 20 5.55 6.34 5.73
N ASN A 21 5.32 7.52 5.16
CA ASN A 21 4.58 7.71 3.93
C ASN A 21 5.30 8.72 3.06
N GLN A 22 5.30 8.51 1.74
CA GLN A 22 5.81 9.49 0.78
C GLN A 22 4.83 9.71 -0.36
N TRP A 23 4.76 10.94 -0.86
CA TRP A 23 4.08 11.29 -2.11
C TRP A 23 5.14 11.47 -3.18
N THR A 24 5.04 10.69 -4.27
CA THR A 24 6.08 10.67 -5.32
C THR A 24 5.48 10.28 -6.67
N ASN A 25 6.21 10.57 -7.74
CA ASN A 25 6.05 9.88 -9.02
C ASN A 25 6.75 8.51 -8.97
N VAL A 26 6.22 7.55 -9.72
CA VAL A 26 6.83 6.24 -9.97
C VAL A 26 6.82 5.96 -11.46
N VAL A 27 7.89 5.34 -11.95
CA VAL A 27 8.03 4.91 -13.33
C VAL A 27 7.93 3.39 -13.44
N ARG A 28 6.97 2.90 -14.22
CA ARG A 28 6.87 1.49 -14.64
C ARG A 28 6.75 1.45 -16.16
N TRP A 29 7.72 0.83 -16.83
CA TRP A 29 7.73 0.75 -18.29
C TRP A 29 6.76 -0.33 -18.80
N GLU A 30 5.46 -0.08 -18.62
CA GLU A 30 4.39 -1.00 -18.97
C GLU A 30 4.30 -1.23 -20.49
N PHE A 31 4.09 -2.50 -20.87
CA PHE A 31 3.91 -2.94 -22.25
C PHE A 31 2.45 -3.03 -22.69
N LYS A 32 1.52 -3.05 -21.72
CA LYS A 32 0.08 -3.02 -21.99
C LYS A 32 -0.32 -1.64 -22.51
N TYR A 33 -1.44 -1.59 -23.23
CA TYR A 33 -1.95 -0.35 -23.82
C TYR A 33 -2.13 0.74 -22.74
N PRO A 34 -1.58 1.95 -22.94
CA PRO A 34 -1.70 3.03 -21.97
C PRO A 34 -3.10 3.64 -21.99
N THR A 35 -3.65 3.88 -20.81
CA THR A 35 -4.93 4.56 -20.63
C THR A 35 -4.71 5.72 -19.66
N PRO A 36 -5.01 6.98 -20.03
CA PRO A 36 -4.85 8.12 -19.14
C PRO A 36 -5.46 7.86 -17.76
N PHE A 37 -4.73 8.22 -16.69
CA PHE A 37 -5.02 7.96 -15.28
C PHE A 37 -4.99 6.49 -14.84
N ILE A 38 -5.57 5.57 -15.61
CA ILE A 38 -5.72 4.16 -15.23
C ILE A 38 -4.42 3.36 -15.41
N ARG A 39 -3.65 3.67 -16.46
CA ARG A 39 -2.38 2.99 -16.78
C ARG A 39 -1.46 3.89 -17.60
N SER A 40 -0.53 4.55 -16.92
CA SER A 40 0.56 5.33 -17.54
C SER A 40 1.94 4.78 -17.15
N ARG A 41 2.98 5.17 -17.90
CA ARG A 41 4.37 4.77 -17.59
C ARG A 41 4.97 5.52 -16.41
N GLU A 42 4.51 6.73 -16.19
CA GLU A 42 4.79 7.53 -15.00
C GLU A 42 3.46 7.92 -14.38
N PHE A 43 3.32 7.75 -13.07
CA PHE A 43 2.12 8.12 -12.33
C PHE A 43 2.47 8.61 -10.94
N LEU A 44 1.60 9.46 -10.39
CA LEU A 44 1.70 9.95 -9.02
C LEU A 44 1.02 8.98 -8.08
N TRP A 45 1.60 8.77 -6.91
CA TRP A 45 0.96 7.99 -5.84
C TRP A 45 1.46 8.42 -4.46
N GLN A 46 0.86 7.82 -3.43
CA GLN A 46 1.52 7.65 -2.15
C GLN A 46 1.88 6.18 -1.95
N GLU A 47 2.97 5.95 -1.22
CA GLU A 47 3.32 4.64 -0.69
C GLU A 47 3.60 4.73 0.82
N GLY A 48 2.77 4.02 1.59
CA GLY A 48 2.94 3.81 3.02
C GLY A 48 3.75 2.55 3.29
N HIS A 49 4.77 2.67 4.13
CA HIS A 49 5.58 1.56 4.60
C HIS A 49 5.67 1.62 6.12
N THR A 50 5.33 0.51 6.77
CA THR A 50 5.25 0.44 8.22
C THR A 50 5.86 -0.86 8.72
N ALA A 51 6.40 -0.83 9.94
CA ALA A 51 6.99 -1.97 10.60
C ALA A 51 6.48 -2.03 12.05
N PHE A 52 6.13 -3.23 12.49
CA PHE A 52 5.50 -3.50 13.79
C PHE A 52 6.22 -4.59 14.54
N ALA A 53 6.05 -4.59 15.87
CA ALA A 53 6.58 -5.65 16.72
C ALA A 53 5.75 -6.93 16.59
N THR A 54 4.44 -6.81 16.34
CA THR A 54 3.53 -7.95 16.26
C THR A 54 2.69 -7.94 14.99
N GLN A 55 2.31 -9.14 14.54
CA GLN A 55 1.44 -9.31 13.37
C GLN A 55 0.04 -8.67 13.58
N PRO A 56 -0.64 -8.81 14.73
CA PRO A 56 -1.96 -8.20 14.93
C PRO A 56 -1.96 -6.67 14.78
N GLU A 57 -0.89 -5.98 15.21
CA GLU A 57 -0.76 -4.53 15.00
C GLU A 57 -0.64 -4.17 13.51
N ALA A 58 0.15 -4.94 12.76
CA ALA A 58 0.28 -4.76 11.31
C ALA A 58 -1.03 -5.05 10.57
N GLU A 59 -1.75 -6.12 10.95
CA GLU A 59 -3.03 -6.48 10.34
C GLU A 59 -4.11 -5.42 10.62
N ALA A 60 -4.11 -4.84 11.82
CA ALA A 60 -5.01 -3.72 12.16
C ALA A 60 -4.78 -2.52 11.23
N GLU A 61 -3.52 -2.12 11.00
CA GLU A 61 -3.22 -1.00 10.12
C GLU A 61 -3.55 -1.30 8.64
N VAL A 62 -3.36 -2.54 8.17
CA VAL A 62 -3.77 -2.93 6.82
C VAL A 62 -5.27 -2.69 6.61
N LEU A 63 -6.11 -3.00 7.60
CA LEU A 63 -7.55 -2.79 7.52
C LEU A 63 -7.95 -1.32 7.71
N GLU A 64 -7.23 -0.58 8.55
CA GLU A 64 -7.40 0.86 8.73
C GLU A 64 -7.12 1.62 7.42
N VAL A 65 -5.99 1.35 6.77
CA VAL A 65 -5.63 1.97 5.49
C VAL A 65 -6.59 1.55 4.37
N LEU A 66 -7.05 0.29 4.36
CA LEU A 66 -8.07 -0.16 3.41
C LEU A 66 -9.40 0.60 3.59
N GLU A 67 -9.78 0.91 4.83
CA GLU A 67 -10.93 1.77 5.11
C GLU A 67 -10.68 3.20 4.61
N LEU A 68 -9.51 3.79 4.84
CA LEU A 68 -9.17 5.10 4.29
C LEU A 68 -9.27 5.13 2.77
N TYR A 69 -8.83 4.08 2.07
CA TYR A 69 -9.01 3.98 0.62
C TYR A 69 -10.48 3.89 0.22
N ARG A 70 -11.32 3.10 0.91
CA ARG A 70 -12.77 3.11 0.68
C ARG A 70 -13.33 4.53 0.84
N ARG A 71 -12.94 5.24 1.90
CA ARG A 71 -13.38 6.62 2.15
C ARG A 71 -12.95 7.59 1.06
N VAL A 72 -11.73 7.48 0.55
CA VAL A 72 -11.27 8.29 -0.58
C VAL A 72 -12.19 8.09 -1.79
N TYR A 73 -12.47 6.83 -2.16
CA TYR A 73 -13.33 6.55 -3.30
C TYR A 73 -14.79 6.96 -3.06
N GLU A 74 -15.38 6.59 -1.93
CA GLU A 74 -16.81 6.79 -1.69
C GLU A 74 -17.17 8.19 -1.19
N GLU A 75 -16.36 8.79 -0.30
CA GLU A 75 -16.68 10.07 0.33
C GLU A 75 -16.14 11.26 -0.49
N LEU A 76 -14.98 11.12 -1.13
CA LEU A 76 -14.38 12.21 -1.92
C LEU A 76 -14.71 12.12 -3.41
N LEU A 77 -14.73 10.90 -3.97
CA LEU A 77 -14.89 10.68 -5.42
C LEU A 77 -16.29 10.19 -5.81
N ALA A 78 -17.14 9.85 -4.84
CA ALA A 78 -18.47 9.27 -5.06
C ALA A 78 -18.47 7.99 -5.93
N VAL A 79 -17.41 7.18 -5.82
CA VAL A 79 -17.26 5.89 -6.50
C VAL A 79 -17.44 4.76 -5.49
N PRO A 80 -18.47 3.91 -5.61
CA PRO A 80 -18.67 2.77 -4.71
C PRO A 80 -17.57 1.72 -4.93
N VAL A 81 -17.09 1.12 -3.85
CA VAL A 81 -16.07 0.06 -3.93
C VAL A 81 -16.37 -1.12 -3.02
N ILE A 82 -15.84 -2.29 -3.38
CA ILE A 82 -15.94 -3.53 -2.61
C ILE A 82 -14.57 -3.84 -2.00
N LYS A 83 -14.50 -3.91 -0.68
CA LYS A 83 -13.32 -4.40 0.01
C LYS A 83 -13.17 -5.91 -0.19
N GLY A 84 -11.96 -6.36 -0.49
CA GLY A 84 -11.67 -7.77 -0.72
C GLY A 84 -10.24 -8.18 -0.40
N LYS A 85 -9.99 -9.49 -0.44
CA LYS A 85 -8.67 -10.11 -0.35
C LYS A 85 -8.34 -10.74 -1.70
N LYS A 86 -7.18 -10.41 -2.27
CA LYS A 86 -6.75 -10.99 -3.55
C LYS A 86 -6.51 -12.49 -3.41
N SER A 87 -6.72 -13.22 -4.51
CA SER A 87 -6.35 -14.63 -4.61
C SER A 87 -4.82 -14.79 -4.53
N LYS A 88 -4.34 -16.02 -4.30
CA LYS A 88 -2.89 -16.30 -4.28
C LYS A 88 -2.17 -15.98 -5.59
N LYS A 89 -2.89 -15.99 -6.73
CA LYS A 89 -2.32 -15.63 -8.03
C LYS A 89 -2.15 -14.12 -8.22
N GLU A 90 -3.03 -13.33 -7.62
CA GLU A 90 -3.11 -11.87 -7.82
C GLU A 90 -2.51 -11.06 -6.66
N GLN A 91 -2.13 -11.70 -5.54
CA GLN A 91 -1.47 -11.03 -4.43
C GLN A 91 -0.09 -10.50 -4.85
N PHE A 92 0.39 -9.45 -4.16
CA PHE A 92 1.77 -9.00 -4.35
C PHE A 92 2.74 -10.14 -4.02
N ALA A 93 3.72 -10.39 -4.89
CA ALA A 93 4.59 -11.56 -4.81
C ALA A 93 5.35 -11.66 -3.47
N GLY A 94 5.69 -10.53 -2.85
CA GLY A 94 6.37 -10.48 -1.55
C GLY A 94 5.43 -10.44 -0.34
N ALA A 95 4.10 -10.45 -0.52
CA ALA A 95 3.14 -10.28 0.57
C ALA A 95 2.64 -11.61 1.15
N PHE A 96 2.39 -11.63 2.46
CA PHE A 96 1.67 -12.73 3.11
C PHE A 96 0.21 -12.81 2.63
N TYR A 97 -0.43 -11.64 2.48
CA TYR A 97 -1.68 -11.44 1.76
C TYR A 97 -1.79 -10.02 1.21
N THR A 98 -2.74 -9.80 0.30
CA THR A 98 -3.07 -8.47 -0.23
C THR A 98 -4.56 -8.20 -0.10
N THR A 99 -4.92 -7.06 0.48
CA THR A 99 -6.28 -6.50 0.47
C THR A 99 -6.42 -5.47 -0.65
N THR A 100 -7.65 -5.22 -1.10
CA THR A 100 -7.94 -4.33 -2.22
C THR A 100 -9.33 -3.71 -2.07
N VAL A 101 -9.56 -2.58 -2.74
CA VAL A 101 -10.88 -2.02 -3.03
C VAL A 101 -11.10 -2.15 -4.54
N GLU A 102 -12.20 -2.78 -4.96
CA GLU A 102 -12.59 -2.94 -6.37
C GLU A 102 -13.85 -2.15 -6.72
#